data_AF-A0A1G5LA32-F1
#
_entry.id   AF-A0A1G5LA32-F1
#
_cell.length_a   1.000
_cell.length_b   1.000
_cell.length_c   1.000
_cell.angle_alpha   90.00
_cell.angle_beta   90.00
_cell.angle_gamma   90.00
#
_symmetry.space_group_name_H-M   'P 1'
#
loop_
_entity.id
_entity.type
_entity.pdbx_description
1 polymer ?
#
loop_
_entity_poly.entity_id
_entity_poly.type
_entity_poly.pdbx_seq_one_letter_code
_entity_poly.pdbx_strand_id
1 'polypeptide(L)' 'MDDTSLKETFYKAQSGDEDSIKKILEIFHPLLHKNSFINGSFNEDCYQELSIKLIKCIKTFKFSSGESIAKSLEEYLK' A
#
# COMPACT_ATOMS: atom_id res chain seq x y z
N MET A 1 -15.64 5.81 -2.66
CA MET A 1 -14.45 5.70 -3.51
C MET A 1 -14.66 4.48 -4.38
N ASP A 2 -14.75 4.70 -5.68
CA ASP A 2 -14.74 3.66 -6.71
C ASP A 2 -13.33 3.03 -6.83
N ASP A 3 -13.24 1.73 -7.12
CA ASP A 3 -11.97 0.99 -7.19
C ASP A 3 -10.96 1.58 -8.19
N THR A 4 -11.46 2.21 -9.26
CA THR A 4 -10.63 2.89 -10.27
C THR A 4 -9.85 4.06 -9.67
N SER A 5 -10.47 4.83 -8.77
CA SER A 5 -9.85 5.96 -8.07
C SER A 5 -8.66 5.56 -7.19
N LEU A 6 -8.72 4.39 -6.54
CA LEU A 6 -7.65 3.96 -5.63
C LEU A 6 -6.38 3.57 -6.39
N LYS A 7 -6.52 2.86 -7.52
CA LYS A 7 -5.40 2.46 -8.36
C LYS A 7 -4.65 3.68 -8.92
N GLU A 8 -5.37 4.68 -9.41
CA GLU A 8 -4.79 5.93 -9.87
C GLU A 8 -4.08 6.70 -8.75
N THR A 9 -4.70 6.76 -7.56
CA THR A 9 -4.07 7.37 -6.38
C THR A 9 -2.76 6.65 -6.03
N PHE A 10 -2.72 5.32 -6.15
CA PHE A 10 -1.52 4.53 -5.92
C PHE A 10 -0.38 4.86 -6.89
N TYR A 11 -0.68 5.00 -8.18
CA TYR A 11 0.34 5.38 -9.17
C TYR A 11 0.88 6.79 -8.94
N LYS A 12 0.02 7.74 -8.59
CA LYS A 12 0.46 9.09 -8.22
C LYS A 12 1.35 9.06 -6.99
N ALA A 13 0.95 8.33 -5.95
CA ALA A 13 1.76 8.16 -4.74
C ALA A 13 3.13 7.52 -5.03
N GLN A 14 3.21 6.58 -5.98
CA GLN A 14 4.49 6.00 -6.43
C GLN A 14 5.41 7.01 -7.10
N SER A 15 4.86 7.98 -7.85
CA SER A 15 5.64 9.07 -8.43
C SER A 15 6.12 10.12 -7.41
N GLY A 16 5.74 9.97 -6.12
CA GLY A 16 6.12 10.90 -5.06
C GLY A 16 5.11 12.02 -4.80
N ASP A 17 3.90 11.92 -5.35
CA ASP A 17 2.81 12.87 -5.09
C ASP A 17 2.38 12.82 -3.62
N GLU A 18 2.65 13.90 -2.88
CA GLU A 18 2.43 13.96 -1.43
C GLU A 18 0.95 13.84 -1.05
N ASP A 19 0.06 14.47 -1.81
CA ASP A 19 -1.39 14.40 -1.58
C ASP A 19 -1.91 12.97 -1.72
N SER A 20 -1.44 12.23 -2.75
CA SER A 20 -1.80 10.83 -2.94
C SER A 20 -1.20 9.92 -1.87
N ILE A 21 0.05 10.17 -1.44
CA ILE A 21 0.66 9.44 -0.32
C ILE A 21 -0.17 9.66 0.96
N LYS A 22 -0.52 10.91 1.26
CA LYS A 22 -1.33 11.27 2.42
C LYS A 22 -2.69 10.61 2.37
N LYS A 23 -3.35 10.63 1.21
CA LYS A 23 -4.67 10.00 1.02
C LYS A 23 -4.63 8.49 1.27
N ILE A 24 -3.57 7.81 0.83
CA ILE A 24 -3.39 6.37 1.12
C ILE A 24 -3.14 6.17 2.63
N LEU A 25 -2.30 6.99 3.25
CA LEU A 25 -2.07 6.93 4.70
C LEU A 25 -3.37 7.14 5.50
N GLU A 26 -4.24 8.05 5.08
CA GLU A 26 -5.56 8.28 5.69
C GLU A 26 -6.47 7.06 5.56
N ILE A 27 -6.48 6.39 4.40
CA ILE A 27 -7.24 5.14 4.19
C ILE A 27 -6.77 4.05 5.15
N PHE A 28 -5.45 3.90 5.31
CA PHE A 28 -4.87 2.88 6.18
C PHE A 28 -4.79 3.31 7.65
N HIS A 29 -5.04 4.57 7.99
CA HIS A 29 -4.89 5.11 9.35
C HIS A 29 -5.60 4.26 10.42
N PRO A 30 -6.87 3.83 10.27
CA PRO A 30 -7.53 3.00 11.28
C PRO A 30 -6.80 1.67 11.53
N LEU A 31 -6.23 1.08 10.48
CA LEU A 31 -5.46 -0.16 10.58
C LEU A 31 -4.12 0.08 11.26
N LEU A 32 -3.38 1.11 10.85
CA LEU A 32 -2.10 1.48 11.46
C LEU A 32 -2.29 1.78 12.95
N HIS A 33 -3.27 2.63 13.28
CA HIS A 33 -3.60 3.01 14.65
C HIS A 33 -3.94 1.78 15.50
N LYS A 34 -4.82 0.89 15.03
CA LYS A 34 -5.18 -0.35 15.75
C LYS A 34 -3.97 -1.25 16.03
N ASN A 35 -3.05 -1.36 15.08
CA ASN A 35 -1.85 -2.20 15.21
C ASN A 35 -0.71 -1.52 16.00
N SER A 36 -0.89 -0.26 16.39
CA SER A 36 0.11 0.49 17.18
C SER A 36 -0.13 0.41 18.68
N PHE A 37 -1.12 -0.36 19.14
CA PHE A 37 -1.37 -0.58 20.57
C PHE A 37 -0.56 -1.77 21.08
N ILE A 38 0.27 -1.53 22.10
CA ILE A 38 1.06 -2.55 22.80
C ILE A 38 0.62 -2.53 24.26
N ASN A 39 0.14 -3.68 24.78
CA ASN A 39 -0.39 -3.80 26.14
C ASN A 39 -1.44 -2.73 26.50
N GLY A 40 -2.33 -2.42 25.55
CA GLY A 40 -3.42 -1.45 25.74
C GLY A 40 -2.99 0.02 25.68
N SER A 41 -1.71 0.31 25.46
CA SER A 41 -1.21 1.68 25.31
C SER A 41 -0.82 1.96 23.86
N PHE A 42 -1.17 3.15 23.37
CA PHE A 42 -0.75 3.60 22.05
C PHE A 42 0.77 3.82 22.05
N ASN A 43 1.46 3.25 21.05
CA ASN A 43 2.89 3.42 20.86
C ASN A 43 3.13 4.24 19.58
N GLU A 44 3.56 5.49 19.75
CA GLU A 44 3.82 6.44 18.67
C GLU A 44 4.93 5.96 17.72
N ASP A 45 6.00 5.38 18.25
CA ASP A 45 7.10 4.84 17.43
C ASP A 45 6.63 3.67 16.56
N CYS A 46 5.76 2.82 17.09
CA CYS A 46 5.15 1.72 16.36
C CYS A 46 4.27 2.24 15.22
N TYR A 47 3.45 3.27 15.49
CA TYR A 47 2.63 3.92 14.46
C TYR A 47 3.49 4.53 13.36
N GLN A 48 4.57 5.21 13.73
CA GLN A 48 5.49 5.82 12.78
C GLN A 48 6.20 4.74 11.93
N GLU A 49 6.67 3.66 12.53
CA GLU A 49 7.30 2.55 11.79
C GLU A 49 6.34 1.85 10.84
N LEU A 50 5.09 1.63 11.25
CA LEU A 50 4.06 1.06 10.38
C LEU A 50 3.76 2.01 9.21
N SER A 51 3.70 3.32 9.46
CA SER A 51 3.51 4.34 8.43
C SER A 51 4.67 4.36 7.42
N ILE A 52 5.91 4.31 7.90
CA ILE A 52 7.11 4.24 7.05
C ILE A 52 7.11 2.96 6.20
N LYS A 53 6.76 1.81 6.80
CA LYS A 53 6.65 0.55 6.07
C LYS A 53 5.58 0.62 4.99
N LEU A 54 4.42 1.22 5.27
CA LEU A 54 3.38 1.42 4.26
C LEU A 54 3.88 2.27 3.09
N ILE A 55 4.57 3.38 3.35
CA ILE A 55 5.14 4.23 2.30
C ILE A 55 6.14 3.45 1.44
N LYS A 56 7.01 2.63 2.06
CA LYS A 56 7.93 1.74 1.34
C LYS A 56 7.17 0.74 0.46
N CYS A 57 6.13 0.12 1.02
CA CYS A 57 5.27 -0.80 0.27
C CYS A 57 4.62 -0.11 -0.92
N ILE A 58 4.09 1.11 -0.76
CA ILE A 58 3.49 1.89 -1.86
C ILE A 58 4.49 2.02 -3.01
N LYS A 59 5.73 2.44 -2.70
CA LYS A 59 6.79 2.62 -3.71
C LYS A 59 7.19 1.33 -4.44
N THR A 60 7.15 0.19 -3.77
CA THR A 60 7.58 -1.10 -4.34
C THR A 60 6.45 -1.94 -4.93
N PHE A 61 5.19 -1.62 -4.61
CA PHE A 61 4.03 -2.41 -5.00
C PHE A 61 3.87 -2.42 -6.52
N LYS A 62 3.64 -3.59 -7.10
CA LYS A 62 3.36 -3.72 -8.53
C LYS A 62 1.97 -4.29 -8.67
N PHE A 63 1.08 -3.55 -9.33
CA PHE A 63 -0.16 -4.15 -9.82
C PHE A 63 0.24 -5.20 -10.86
N SER A 64 0.10 -6.48 -10.52
CA SER A 64 0.19 -7.53 -11.54
C SER A 64 -0.92 -7.27 -12.55
N SER A 65 -0.57 -6.81 -13.75
CA SER A 65 -1.47 -6.94 -14.89
C SER A 65 -1.74 -8.44 -15.05
N GLY A 66 -3.00 -8.81 -15.31
CA GLY A 66 -3.40 -10.22 -15.48
C GLY A 66 -2.61 -10.98 -16.56
N GLU A 67 -1.78 -10.27 -17.34
CA GLU A 67 -0.80 -10.81 -18.29
C GLU A 67 0.27 -11.68 -17.63
N SER A 68 0.63 -11.45 -16.36
CA SER A 68 1.68 -12.25 -15.70
C SER A 68 1.27 -13.70 -15.48
N ILE A 69 -0.03 -14.00 -15.33
CA ILE A 69 -0.47 -15.38 -15.16
C ILE A 69 -0.39 -16.13 -16.49
N ALA A 70 -0.87 -15.52 -17.58
CA ALA A 70 -0.85 -16.12 -18.91
C ALA A 70 0.58 -16.41 -19.37
N LYS A 71 1.51 -15.47 -19.16
CA LYS A 71 2.91 -15.63 -19.53
C LYS A 71 3.61 -16.73 -18.71
N SER A 72 3.34 -16.79 -17.41
CA SER A 72 3.87 -17.85 -16.55
C SER A 72 3.26 -19.22 -16.87
N LEU A 73 2.02 -19.29 -17.36
CA LEU A 73 1.39 -20.55 -17.79
C LEU A 73 1.94 -21.04 -19.14
N GLU A 74 2.18 -20.15 -20.11
CA GLU A 74 2.79 -20.53 -21.39
C GLU A 74 4.22 -21.08 -21.23
N GLU A 75 4.98 -20.56 -20.26
CA GLU A 75 6.31 -21.07 -19.93
C GLU A 75 6.28 -22.47 -19.29
N TYR A 76 5.21 -22.80 -18.55
CA TYR A 76 4.99 -24.12 -17.94
C TYR A 76 4.41 -25.17 -18.91
N LEU A 77 3.80 -24.72 -20.03
CA LEU A 77 3.18 -25.58 -21.04
C LEU A 77 4.08 -25.84 -22.26
N LYS A 78 5.32 -25.31 -22.26
CA LYS A 78 6.39 -25.71 -23.17
C LYS A 78 7.26 -26.80 -22.55
#